data_AF-A0A922S2P0-F1
#
_entry.id   AF-A0A922S2P0-F1
#
_cell.length_a   1.000
_cell.length_b   1.000
_cell.length_c   1.000
_cell.angle_alpha   90.00
_cell.angle_beta   90.00
_cell.angle_gamma   90.00
#
_symmetry.space_group_name_H-M   'P 1'
#
loop_
_entity.id
_entity.type
_entity.pdbx_description
1 polymer ?
#
loop_
_entity_poly.entity_id
_entity_poly.type
_entity_poly.pdbx_seq_one_letter_code
_entity_poly.pdbx_strand_id
1 'polypeptide(L)'
;MPNPLKTLCTVFMFYCFSICLTFFNSRCIKVFPYPLSITLLHMIIKFLLSWFVRCSLSWLYNCPRIELPWAKYVRVVAVSGISSALDIGCSNWSFEFITVSLYTMTKSTSVIFIVMFSVLLKQEKKQPSLAIIVVLITCGLFMFSYESTQFNYIGFLLVLAASFLSGIRWSFTQLVLQGQCYGLSHPIDFMFHSQPWMALAILPLSLYIEGFELITAKNLFRTDAFDQLIGDLVQLGTGALLAFGLEISEYLVVGATSSLTLSVAGIFKVSS
;
A
#
# COMPACT_ATOMS: atom_id res chain seq x y z
N MET A 1 25.44 9.84 6.28
CA MET A 1 25.04 9.11 5.05
C MET A 1 24.54 7.74 5.47
N PRO A 2 23.39 7.25 4.99
CA PRO A 2 22.92 5.91 5.33
C PRO A 2 23.94 4.87 4.84
N ASN A 3 24.25 3.86 5.67
CA ASN A 3 25.20 2.81 5.31
C ASN A 3 24.70 2.06 4.07
N PRO A 4 25.47 2.01 2.96
CA PRO A 4 25.01 1.42 1.69
C PRO A 4 24.60 -0.05 1.86
N LEU A 5 25.28 -0.77 2.76
CA LEU A 5 24.95 -2.16 3.12
C LEU A 5 23.55 -2.29 3.75
N LYS A 6 23.14 -1.34 4.59
CA LYS A 6 21.82 -1.34 5.23
C LYS A 6 20.71 -1.08 4.20
N THR A 7 20.94 -0.15 3.28
CA THR A 7 20.03 0.14 2.17
C THR A 7 19.87 -1.08 1.26
N LEU A 8 20.98 -1.73 0.89
CA LEU A 8 20.97 -2.91 0.02
C LEU A 8 20.25 -4.10 0.68
N CYS A 9 20.48 -4.33 1.99
CA CYS A 9 19.76 -5.36 2.76
C CYS A 9 18.24 -5.06 2.83
N THR A 10 17.86 -3.80 3.01
CA THR A 10 16.45 -3.40 3.04
C THR A 10 15.76 -3.63 1.69
N VAL A 11 16.42 -3.29 0.59
CA VAL A 11 15.91 -3.53 -0.77
C VAL A 11 15.79 -5.04 -1.05
N PHE A 12 16.76 -5.84 -0.61
CA PHE A 12 16.70 -7.30 -0.73
C PHE A 12 15.52 -7.89 0.05
N MET A 13 15.31 -7.45 1.30
CA MET A 13 14.14 -7.85 2.10
C MET A 13 12.83 -7.46 1.41
N PHE A 14 12.74 -6.25 0.84
CA PHE A 14 11.60 -5.81 0.05
C PHE A 14 11.30 -6.79 -1.08
N TYR A 15 12.26 -7.11 -1.94
CA TYR A 15 12.03 -8.06 -3.05
C TYR A 15 11.64 -9.46 -2.55
N CYS A 16 12.30 -9.97 -1.51
CA CYS A 16 12.00 -11.28 -0.94
C CYS A 16 10.54 -11.38 -0.45
N PHE A 17 10.12 -10.46 0.42
CA PHE A 17 8.73 -10.42 0.91
C PHE A 17 7.73 -10.19 -0.21
N SER A 18 8.08 -9.35 -1.18
CA SER A 18 7.20 -9.01 -2.30
C SER A 18 6.96 -10.22 -3.21
N ILE A 19 7.98 -11.02 -3.49
CA ILE A 19 7.87 -12.26 -4.29
C ILE A 19 7.06 -13.30 -3.52
N CYS A 20 7.39 -13.57 -2.25
CA CYS A 20 6.66 -14.52 -1.41
C CYS A 20 5.17 -14.19 -1.33
N LEU A 21 4.84 -12.91 -1.14
CA LEU A 21 3.44 -12.46 -1.09
C LEU A 21 2.72 -12.61 -2.43
N THR A 22 3.41 -12.45 -3.56
CA THR A 22 2.80 -12.60 -4.89
C THR A 22 2.36 -14.05 -5.15
N PHE A 23 3.24 -15.02 -4.84
CA PHE A 23 2.90 -16.44 -4.91
C PHE A 23 1.77 -16.81 -3.96
N PHE A 24 1.81 -16.27 -2.74
CA PHE A 24 0.79 -16.52 -1.73
C PHE A 24 -0.58 -15.97 -2.14
N ASN A 25 -0.61 -14.72 -2.63
CA ASN A 25 -1.84 -14.04 -3.03
C ASN A 25 -2.51 -14.74 -4.23
N SER A 26 -1.71 -15.20 -5.20
CA SER A 26 -2.22 -15.97 -6.34
C SER A 26 -2.91 -17.29 -5.93
N ARG A 27 -2.49 -17.87 -4.80
CA ARG A 27 -3.15 -19.04 -4.20
C ARG A 27 -4.38 -18.64 -3.38
N CYS A 28 -4.36 -17.51 -2.68
CA CYS A 28 -5.47 -17.03 -1.85
C CYS A 28 -6.67 -16.53 -2.65
N ILE A 29 -6.43 -15.75 -3.72
CA ILE A 29 -7.52 -15.18 -4.54
C ILE A 29 -8.35 -16.28 -5.21
N LYS A 30 -7.76 -17.44 -5.50
CA LYS A 30 -8.50 -18.61 -6.03
C LYS A 30 -9.48 -19.23 -5.03
N VAL A 31 -9.26 -19.00 -3.73
CA VAL A 31 -10.07 -19.56 -2.63
C VAL A 31 -11.08 -18.53 -2.12
N PHE A 32 -10.70 -17.25 -2.08
CA PHE A 32 -11.53 -16.15 -1.58
C PHE A 32 -11.62 -15.00 -2.59
N PRO A 33 -12.73 -14.84 -3.33
CA PRO A 33 -12.91 -13.80 -4.34
C PRO A 33 -13.35 -12.45 -3.73
N TYR A 34 -12.86 -12.09 -2.54
CA TYR A 34 -13.25 -10.88 -1.80
C TYR A 34 -12.03 -10.04 -1.40
N PRO A 35 -11.34 -9.39 -2.36
CA PRO A 35 -10.07 -8.72 -2.12
C PRO A 35 -10.15 -7.58 -1.08
N LEU A 36 -11.20 -6.76 -1.07
CA LEU A 36 -11.32 -5.64 -0.11
C LEU A 36 -11.51 -6.15 1.32
N SER A 37 -12.33 -7.18 1.48
CA SER A 37 -12.59 -7.80 2.79
C SER A 37 -11.33 -8.48 3.35
N ILE A 38 -10.54 -9.14 2.49
CA ILE A 38 -9.22 -9.69 2.86
C ILE A 38 -8.28 -8.55 3.27
N THR A 39 -8.25 -7.44 2.54
CA THR A 39 -7.39 -6.30 2.90
C THR A 39 -7.78 -5.69 4.25
N LEU A 40 -9.07 -5.62 4.56
CA LEU A 40 -9.55 -5.15 5.87
C LEU A 40 -9.06 -6.06 7.00
N LEU A 41 -9.17 -7.38 6.83
CA LEU A 41 -8.63 -8.36 7.80
C LEU A 41 -7.11 -8.23 7.96
N HIS A 42 -6.38 -8.08 6.85
CA HIS A 42 -4.94 -7.84 6.89
C HIS A 42 -4.60 -6.55 7.64
N MET A 43 -5.35 -5.46 7.47
CA MET A 43 -5.12 -4.21 8.21
C MET A 43 -5.32 -4.40 9.72
N ILE A 44 -6.35 -5.16 10.13
CA ILE A 44 -6.58 -5.49 11.55
C ILE A 44 -5.42 -6.31 12.11
N ILE A 45 -4.99 -7.36 11.40
CA ILE A 45 -3.87 -8.21 11.86
C ILE A 45 -2.57 -7.41 11.90
N LYS A 46 -2.29 -6.58 10.90
CA LYS A 46 -1.13 -5.68 10.88
C LYS A 46 -1.15 -4.70 12.05
N PHE A 47 -2.30 -4.15 12.39
CA PHE A 47 -2.45 -3.28 13.56
C PHE A 47 -2.12 -4.02 14.86
N LEU A 48 -2.69 -5.23 15.05
CA LEU A 48 -2.41 -6.07 16.22
C LEU A 48 -0.94 -6.47 16.31
N LEU A 49 -0.32 -6.84 15.19
CA LEU A 49 1.09 -7.20 15.13
C LEU A 49 1.99 -6.00 15.40
N SER A 50 1.65 -4.82 14.87
CA SER A 50 2.35 -3.57 15.15
C SER A 50 2.28 -3.22 16.64
N TRP A 51 1.09 -3.35 17.24
CA TRP A 51 0.88 -3.14 18.67
C TRP A 51 1.72 -4.09 19.51
N PHE A 52 1.69 -5.39 19.17
CA PHE A 52 2.47 -6.41 19.86
C PHE A 52 3.97 -6.09 19.82
N VAL A 53 4.50 -5.80 18.63
CA VAL A 53 5.93 -5.46 18.47
C VAL A 53 6.30 -4.18 19.23
N ARG A 54 5.43 -3.16 19.24
CA ARG A 54 5.65 -1.94 20.05
C ARG A 54 5.66 -2.25 21.54
N CYS A 55 4.74 -3.07 22.03
CA CYS A 55 4.70 -3.50 23.43
C CYS A 55 5.98 -4.27 23.80
N SER A 56 6.41 -5.23 22.96
CA SER A 56 7.65 -5.98 23.17
C SER A 56 8.88 -5.07 23.17
N LEU A 57 8.97 -4.12 22.24
CA LEU A 57 10.08 -3.15 22.19
C LEU A 57 10.08 -2.21 23.39
N SER A 58 8.91 -1.73 23.81
CA SER A 58 8.78 -0.89 25.01
C SER A 58 9.21 -1.64 26.27
N TRP A 59 8.91 -2.94 26.35
CA TRP A 59 9.32 -3.79 27.46
C TRP A 59 10.81 -4.12 27.45
N LEU A 60 11.39 -4.37 26.27
CA LEU A 60 12.81 -4.73 26.12
C LEU A 60 13.77 -3.54 26.22
N TYR A 61 13.39 -2.37 25.67
CA TYR A 61 14.30 -1.24 25.47
C TYR A 61 13.89 0.04 26.20
N ASN A 62 12.81 0.04 26.99
CA ASN A 62 12.31 1.22 27.74
C ASN A 62 12.23 2.50 26.88
N CYS A 63 11.86 2.37 25.60
CA CYS A 63 11.78 3.52 24.71
C CYS A 63 10.60 4.44 25.09
N PRO A 64 10.80 5.77 25.15
CA PRO A 64 9.72 6.71 25.42
C PRO A 64 8.71 6.68 24.26
N ARG A 65 7.41 6.68 24.60
CA ARG A 65 6.33 6.74 23.60
C ARG A 65 6.37 8.11 22.94
N ILE A 66 6.41 8.13 21.61
CA ILE A 66 6.35 9.37 20.85
C ILE A 66 4.88 9.84 20.84
N GLU A 67 4.62 10.94 21.54
CA GLU A 67 3.33 11.62 21.52
C GLU A 67 3.35 12.74 20.48
N LEU A 68 2.49 12.66 19.46
CA LEU A 68 2.31 13.79 18.54
C LEU A 68 1.14 14.66 18.96
N PRO A 69 1.24 15.99 18.74
CA PRO A 69 0.09 16.87 18.78
C PRO A 69 -1.00 16.37 17.81
N TRP A 70 -2.23 16.22 18.31
CA TRP A 70 -3.37 15.69 17.56
C TRP A 70 -3.57 16.35 16.18
N ALA A 71 -3.40 17.67 16.09
CA ALA A 71 -3.54 18.41 14.84
C ALA A 71 -2.52 17.99 13.76
N LYS A 72 -1.27 17.71 14.14
CA LYS A 72 -0.23 17.22 13.21
C LYS A 72 -0.44 15.75 12.88
N TYR A 73 -0.84 14.96 13.88
CA TYR A 73 -1.18 13.56 13.73
C TYR A 73 -2.25 13.34 12.66
N VAL A 74 -3.39 14.02 12.78
CA VAL A 74 -4.50 13.88 11.83
C VAL A 74 -4.12 14.42 10.44
N ARG A 75 -3.49 15.60 10.36
CA ARG A 75 -3.17 16.21 9.05
C ARG A 75 -2.21 15.40 8.19
N VAL A 76 -1.35 14.56 8.78
CA VAL A 76 -0.32 13.86 8.03
C VAL A 76 -0.56 12.36 8.01
N VAL A 77 -0.80 11.74 9.16
CA VAL A 77 -0.99 10.29 9.26
C VAL A 77 -2.37 9.89 8.72
N ALA A 78 -3.43 10.62 9.08
CA ALA A 78 -4.77 10.27 8.60
C ALA A 78 -4.90 10.48 7.09
N VAL A 79 -4.31 11.56 6.55
CA VAL A 79 -4.29 11.80 5.09
C VAL A 79 -3.59 10.66 4.35
N SER A 80 -2.42 10.21 4.84
CA SER A 80 -1.72 9.06 4.25
C SER A 80 -2.55 7.78 4.31
N GLY A 81 -3.17 7.48 5.46
CA GLY A 81 -3.97 6.29 5.66
C GLY A 81 -5.25 6.28 4.83
N ILE A 82 -6.03 7.36 4.85
CA ILE A 82 -7.26 7.49 4.06
C ILE A 82 -6.95 7.41 2.57
N SER A 83 -5.89 8.08 2.12
CA SER A 83 -5.46 8.02 0.72
C SER A 83 -5.08 6.59 0.30
N SER A 84 -4.44 5.83 1.19
CA SER A 84 -4.11 4.41 0.95
C SER A 84 -5.36 3.52 0.81
N ALA A 85 -6.35 3.71 1.69
CA ALA A 85 -7.60 2.96 1.61
C ALA A 85 -8.39 3.28 0.34
N LEU A 86 -8.52 4.57 -0.01
CA LEU A 86 -9.21 4.99 -1.23
C LEU A 86 -8.46 4.51 -2.48
N ASP A 87 -7.13 4.52 -2.47
CA ASP A 87 -6.29 3.97 -3.53
C ASP A 87 -6.61 2.48 -3.77
N ILE A 88 -6.52 1.65 -2.71
CA ILE A 88 -6.84 0.21 -2.76
C ILE A 88 -8.28 0.00 -3.25
N GLY A 89 -9.19 0.80 -2.73
CA GLY A 89 -10.60 0.80 -3.06
C GLY A 89 -10.93 1.04 -4.53
N CYS A 90 -10.52 2.20 -5.04
CA CYS A 90 -10.69 2.58 -6.44
C CYS A 90 -9.96 1.62 -7.38
N SER A 91 -8.79 1.13 -6.98
CA SER A 91 -8.03 0.13 -7.74
C SER A 91 -8.81 -1.18 -7.88
N ASN A 92 -9.35 -1.72 -6.77
CA ASN A 92 -10.13 -2.95 -6.82
C ASN A 92 -11.44 -2.76 -7.61
N TRP A 93 -12.14 -1.64 -7.42
CA TRP A 93 -13.38 -1.38 -8.15
C TRP A 93 -13.14 -1.24 -9.66
N SER A 94 -11.96 -0.75 -10.07
CA SER A 94 -11.63 -0.63 -11.50
C SER A 94 -11.60 -1.98 -12.23
N PHE A 95 -11.29 -3.09 -11.56
CA PHE A 95 -11.21 -4.41 -12.19
C PHE A 95 -12.56 -4.93 -12.72
N GLU A 96 -13.67 -4.36 -12.25
CA GLU A 96 -15.00 -4.63 -12.82
C GLU A 96 -15.15 -4.06 -14.24
N PHE A 97 -14.40 -3.01 -14.56
CA PHE A 97 -14.55 -2.24 -15.80
C PHE A 97 -13.40 -2.43 -16.78
N ILE A 98 -12.19 -2.74 -16.30
CA ILE A 98 -10.98 -2.78 -17.11
C ILE A 98 -10.13 -4.02 -16.86
N THR A 99 -9.32 -4.40 -17.85
CA THR A 99 -8.40 -5.53 -17.75
C THR A 99 -7.21 -5.24 -16.83
N VAL A 100 -6.59 -6.29 -16.29
CA VAL A 100 -5.38 -6.20 -15.47
C VAL A 100 -4.24 -5.48 -16.21
N SER A 101 -4.14 -5.62 -17.53
CA SER A 101 -3.14 -4.94 -18.35
C SER A 101 -3.39 -3.42 -18.41
N LEU A 102 -4.63 -2.99 -18.66
CA LEU A 102 -4.99 -1.56 -18.67
C LEU A 102 -4.87 -0.94 -17.28
N TYR A 103 -5.22 -1.71 -16.23
CA TYR A 103 -4.96 -1.33 -14.84
C TYR A 103 -3.46 -1.10 -14.61
N THR A 104 -2.61 -2.06 -14.95
CA THR A 104 -1.15 -2.00 -14.70
C THR A 104 -0.52 -0.80 -15.41
N MET A 105 -0.87 -0.58 -16.67
CA MET A 105 -0.38 0.56 -17.45
C MET A 105 -0.85 1.90 -16.86
N THR A 106 -2.14 2.03 -16.55
CA THR A 106 -2.69 3.26 -15.97
C THR A 106 -2.14 3.49 -14.55
N LYS A 107 -1.89 2.44 -13.79
CA LYS A 107 -1.34 2.52 -12.44
C LYS A 107 0.11 3.02 -12.40
N SER A 108 0.88 2.75 -13.47
CA SER A 108 2.26 3.27 -13.59
C SER A 108 2.33 4.81 -13.56
N THR A 109 1.23 5.51 -13.90
CA THR A 109 1.12 6.97 -13.80
C THR A 109 1.18 7.50 -12.36
N SER A 110 1.05 6.64 -11.35
CA SER A 110 1.27 7.00 -9.95
C SER A 110 2.63 7.66 -9.73
N VAL A 111 3.67 7.25 -10.46
CA VAL A 111 5.01 7.88 -10.41
C VAL A 111 4.94 9.36 -10.78
N ILE A 112 4.13 9.74 -11.77
CA ILE A 112 3.95 11.14 -12.18
C ILE A 112 3.39 11.95 -11.02
N PHE A 113 2.37 11.43 -10.34
CA PHE A 113 1.77 12.08 -9.18
C PHE A 113 2.73 12.13 -7.98
N ILE A 114 3.52 11.09 -7.74
CA ILE A 114 4.56 11.09 -6.69
C ILE A 114 5.60 12.18 -6.96
N VAL A 115 6.08 12.31 -8.20
CA VAL A 115 7.01 13.38 -8.59
C VAL A 115 6.35 14.76 -8.41
N MET A 116 5.10 14.92 -8.85
CA MET A 116 4.35 16.15 -8.71
C MET A 116 4.24 16.58 -7.24
N PHE A 117 3.78 15.69 -6.36
CA PHE A 117 3.64 15.98 -4.94
C PHE A 117 4.97 16.16 -4.23
N SER A 118 6.00 15.41 -4.62
CA SER A 118 7.35 15.57 -4.09
C SER A 118 7.93 16.96 -4.37
N VAL A 119 7.69 17.50 -5.57
CA VAL A 119 8.08 18.88 -5.92
C VAL A 119 7.23 19.91 -5.19
N LEU A 120 5.92 19.69 -5.06
CA LEU A 120 5.00 20.59 -4.33
C LEU A 120 5.35 20.68 -2.83
N LEU A 121 5.66 19.54 -2.21
CA LEU A 121 6.08 19.44 -0.80
C LEU A 121 7.57 19.75 -0.59
N LYS A 122 8.30 20.11 -1.66
CA LYS A 122 9.75 20.43 -1.65
C LYS A 122 10.61 19.33 -1.02
N GLN A 123 10.24 18.07 -1.21
CA GLN A 123 10.96 16.91 -0.66
C GLN A 123 12.18 16.54 -1.52
N GLU A 124 12.07 16.70 -2.84
CA GLU A 124 13.14 16.37 -3.80
C GLU A 124 13.66 17.61 -4.54
N LYS A 125 14.93 17.57 -4.94
CA LYS A 125 15.53 18.61 -5.80
C LYS A 125 15.01 18.42 -7.23
N LYS A 126 14.59 19.51 -7.87
CA LYS A 126 14.16 19.50 -9.28
C LYS A 126 15.33 19.07 -10.17
N GLN A 127 15.30 17.82 -10.65
CA GLN A 127 16.26 17.30 -11.61
C GLN A 127 15.58 17.08 -12.97
N PRO A 128 16.24 17.43 -14.10
CA PRO A 128 15.67 17.28 -15.44
C PRO A 128 15.42 15.81 -15.84
N SER A 129 16.15 14.87 -15.23
CA SER A 129 15.93 13.42 -15.39
C SER A 129 14.50 13.00 -15.01
N LEU A 130 13.90 13.62 -13.99
CA LEU A 130 12.54 13.33 -13.55
C LEU A 130 11.50 13.75 -14.60
N ALA A 131 11.73 14.86 -15.29
CA ALA A 131 10.84 15.34 -16.34
C ALA A 131 10.80 14.36 -17.53
N ILE A 132 11.96 13.79 -17.90
CA ILE A 132 12.05 12.78 -18.97
C ILE A 132 11.24 11.53 -18.60
N ILE A 133 11.34 11.05 -17.35
CA ILE A 133 10.57 9.88 -16.88
C ILE A 133 9.06 10.15 -16.97
N VAL A 134 8.61 11.34 -16.56
CA VAL A 134 7.19 11.72 -16.63
C VAL A 134 6.69 11.74 -18.08
N VAL A 135 7.46 12.33 -19.00
CA VAL A 135 7.11 12.37 -20.43
C VAL A 135 7.03 10.96 -21.00
N LEU A 136 7.99 10.09 -20.67
CA LEU A 136 8.03 8.71 -21.17
C LEU A 136 6.81 7.90 -20.70
N ILE A 137 6.44 8.00 -19.42
CA ILE A 137 5.25 7.31 -18.87
C ILE A 137 3.97 7.84 -19.52
N THR A 138 3.86 9.16 -19.71
CA THR A 138 2.68 9.78 -20.34
C THR A 138 2.52 9.34 -21.79
N CYS A 139 3.63 9.28 -22.54
CA CYS A 139 3.63 8.81 -23.93
C CYS A 139 3.25 7.33 -24.03
N GLY A 140 3.84 6.47 -23.17
CA GLY A 140 3.51 5.05 -23.11
C GLY A 140 2.04 4.79 -22.78
N LEU A 141 1.47 5.54 -21.83
CA LEU A 141 0.05 5.45 -21.51
C LEU A 141 -0.84 5.85 -22.67
N PHE A 142 -0.52 6.95 -23.37
CA PHE A 142 -1.30 7.43 -24.51
C PHE A 142 -1.33 6.40 -25.64
N MET A 143 -0.16 5.86 -26.00
CA MET A 143 -0.05 4.82 -27.02
C MET A 143 -0.83 3.55 -26.64
N PHE A 144 -0.70 3.09 -25.39
CA PHE A 144 -1.42 1.91 -24.90
C PHE A 144 -2.94 2.13 -24.87
N SER A 145 -3.39 3.31 -24.45
CA SER A 145 -4.82 3.63 -24.37
C SER A 145 -5.47 3.72 -25.75
N TYR A 146 -4.71 4.16 -26.77
CA TYR A 146 -5.19 4.27 -28.15
C TYR A 146 -5.44 2.90 -28.81
N GLU A 147 -4.63 1.89 -28.52
CA GLU A 147 -4.81 0.52 -29.05
C GLU A 147 -5.73 -0.37 -28.21
N SER A 148 -6.18 0.10 -27.03
CA SER A 148 -6.98 -0.70 -26.12
C SER A 148 -8.40 -0.93 -26.65
N THR A 149 -8.69 -2.15 -27.07
CA THR A 149 -10.02 -2.57 -27.57
C THR A 149 -11.08 -2.74 -26.46
N GLN A 150 -10.66 -2.76 -25.19
CA GLN A 150 -11.52 -2.90 -24.00
C GLN A 150 -11.41 -1.66 -23.09
N PHE A 151 -11.32 -0.48 -23.71
CA PHE A 151 -11.21 0.78 -22.98
C PHE A 151 -12.57 1.18 -22.38
N ASN A 152 -12.68 1.11 -21.05
CA ASN A 152 -13.79 1.69 -20.30
C ASN A 152 -13.34 2.98 -19.61
N TYR A 153 -13.97 4.11 -19.96
CA TYR A 153 -13.63 5.43 -19.42
C TYR A 153 -13.79 5.52 -17.90
N ILE A 154 -14.82 4.88 -17.33
CA ILE A 154 -15.09 4.91 -15.88
C ILE A 154 -13.97 4.18 -15.14
N GLY A 155 -13.63 2.96 -15.57
CA GLY A 155 -12.53 2.19 -14.98
C GLY A 155 -11.17 2.88 -15.14
N PHE A 156 -10.90 3.50 -16.29
CA PHE A 156 -9.71 4.29 -16.50
C PHE A 156 -9.61 5.48 -15.52
N LEU A 157 -10.71 6.24 -15.34
CA LEU A 157 -10.75 7.37 -14.41
C LEU A 157 -10.57 6.91 -12.95
N LEU A 158 -11.16 5.77 -12.58
CA LEU A 158 -10.97 5.13 -11.27
C LEU A 158 -9.49 4.81 -10.99
N VAL A 159 -8.77 4.22 -11.96
CA VAL A 159 -7.34 3.96 -11.79
C VAL A 159 -6.53 5.25 -11.77
N LEU A 160 -6.87 6.25 -12.57
CA LEU A 160 -6.20 7.54 -12.55
C LEU A 160 -6.35 8.23 -11.18
N ALA A 161 -7.56 8.20 -10.60
CA ALA A 161 -7.81 8.68 -9.24
C ALA A 161 -7.01 7.86 -8.20
N ALA A 162 -6.97 6.54 -8.34
CA ALA A 162 -6.17 5.68 -7.47
C ALA A 162 -4.66 5.98 -7.58
N SER A 163 -4.15 6.26 -8.78
CA SER A 163 -2.76 6.67 -9.00
C SER A 163 -2.45 8.02 -8.34
N PHE A 164 -3.37 8.97 -8.40
CA PHE A 164 -3.26 10.25 -7.70
C PHE A 164 -3.22 10.08 -6.18
N LEU A 165 -4.09 9.23 -5.64
CA LEU A 165 -4.12 8.88 -4.21
C LEU A 165 -2.85 8.14 -3.76
N SER A 166 -2.25 7.32 -4.62
CA SER A 166 -0.94 6.72 -4.35
C SER A 166 0.16 7.77 -4.23
N GLY A 167 0.09 8.81 -5.08
CA GLY A 167 0.93 9.99 -4.99
C GLY A 167 0.88 10.66 -3.62
N ILE A 168 -0.34 10.97 -3.16
CA ILE A 168 -0.56 11.57 -1.84
C ILE A 168 -0.03 10.64 -0.74
N ARG A 169 -0.41 9.35 -0.74
CA ARG A 169 0.01 8.37 0.26
C ARG A 169 1.53 8.36 0.43
N TRP A 170 2.25 8.18 -0.67
CA TRP A 170 3.70 8.03 -0.60
C TRP A 170 4.43 9.32 -0.29
N SER A 171 3.96 10.47 -0.79
CA SER A 171 4.58 11.76 -0.46
C SER A 171 4.37 12.14 1.01
N PHE A 172 3.19 11.89 1.58
CA PHE A 172 2.94 12.10 3.01
C PHE A 172 3.69 11.07 3.88
N THR A 173 3.76 9.81 3.47
CA THR A 173 4.58 8.79 4.13
C THR A 173 6.06 9.19 4.16
N GLN A 174 6.60 9.66 3.03
CA GLN A 174 7.97 10.18 2.95
C GLN A 174 8.16 11.38 3.89
N LEU A 175 7.18 12.27 3.96
CA LEU A 175 7.22 13.45 4.82
C LEU A 175 7.34 13.07 6.31
N VAL A 176 6.61 12.05 6.75
CA VAL A 176 6.65 11.57 8.15
C VAL A 176 7.95 10.84 8.45
N LEU A 177 8.34 9.89 7.60
CA LEU A 177 9.49 9.02 7.86
C LEU A 177 10.83 9.75 7.75
N GLN A 178 10.93 10.76 6.88
CA GLN A 178 12.15 11.57 6.73
C GLN A 178 12.11 12.85 7.58
N GLY A 179 10.93 13.29 8.02
CA GLY A 179 10.74 14.51 8.79
C GLY A 179 11.10 14.35 10.26
N GLN A 180 12.24 14.90 10.67
CA GLN A 180 12.69 14.90 12.08
C GLN A 180 11.68 15.54 13.05
N CYS A 181 10.79 16.41 12.55
CA CYS A 181 9.79 17.12 13.37
C CYS A 181 8.60 16.26 13.83
N TYR A 182 8.42 15.05 13.30
CA TYR A 182 7.26 14.20 13.61
C TYR A 182 7.55 13.12 14.65
N GLY A 183 8.82 12.82 14.93
CA GLY A 183 9.20 11.76 15.88
C GLY A 183 8.86 10.33 15.43
N LEU A 184 8.08 10.13 14.38
CA LEU A 184 7.69 8.83 13.79
C LEU A 184 8.72 8.30 12.78
N SER A 185 10.00 8.38 13.14
CA SER A 185 11.07 7.88 12.27
C SER A 185 11.05 6.36 12.15
N HIS A 186 10.43 5.66 13.11
CA HIS A 186 10.36 4.20 13.14
C HIS A 186 9.16 3.70 12.30
N PRO A 187 9.39 2.87 11.26
CA PRO A 187 8.33 2.34 10.39
C PRO A 187 7.18 1.63 11.12
N ILE A 188 7.50 0.90 12.19
CA ILE A 188 6.50 0.19 13.01
C ILE A 188 5.57 1.17 13.74
N ASP A 189 6.11 2.30 14.23
CA ASP A 189 5.29 3.32 14.89
C ASP A 189 4.38 4.01 13.86
N PHE A 190 4.90 4.31 12.68
CA PHE A 190 4.10 4.88 11.59
C PHE A 190 2.98 3.93 11.14
N MET A 191 3.30 2.64 10.94
CA MET A 191 2.31 1.63 10.58
C MET A 191 1.21 1.51 11.64
N PHE A 192 1.58 1.39 12.92
CA PHE A 192 0.60 1.32 14.01
C PHE A 192 -0.40 2.50 13.98
N HIS A 193 0.07 3.70 13.66
CA HIS A 193 -0.76 4.90 13.61
C HIS A 193 -1.55 5.07 12.31
N SER A 194 -1.02 4.57 11.19
CA SER A 194 -1.66 4.66 9.87
C SER A 194 -2.77 3.61 9.67
N GLN A 195 -2.56 2.38 10.15
CA GLN A 195 -3.46 1.24 9.92
C GLN A 195 -4.91 1.46 10.39
N PRO A 196 -5.20 2.11 11.54
CA PRO A 196 -6.58 2.41 11.95
C PRO A 196 -7.29 3.35 10.97
N TRP A 197 -6.61 4.36 10.44
CA TRP A 197 -7.18 5.29 9.45
C TRP A 197 -7.44 4.59 8.13
N MET A 198 -6.54 3.69 7.72
CA MET A 198 -6.73 2.84 6.55
C MET A 198 -7.96 1.92 6.74
N ALA A 199 -8.05 1.24 7.87
CA ALA A 199 -9.17 0.34 8.19
C ALA A 199 -10.51 1.08 8.24
N LEU A 200 -10.56 2.26 8.86
CA LEU A 200 -11.76 3.07 8.95
C LEU A 200 -12.24 3.55 7.58
N ALA A 201 -11.32 3.91 6.69
CA ALA A 201 -11.65 4.37 5.34
C ALA A 201 -12.00 3.23 4.37
N ILE A 202 -11.38 2.05 4.50
CA ILE A 202 -11.65 0.91 3.61
C ILE A 202 -12.95 0.18 3.98
N LEU A 203 -13.33 0.17 5.27
CA LEU A 203 -14.53 -0.51 5.76
C LEU A 203 -15.82 -0.12 5.02
N PRO A 204 -16.20 1.17 4.90
CA PRO A 204 -17.44 1.54 4.20
C PRO A 204 -17.39 1.13 2.72
N LEU A 205 -16.21 1.18 2.10
CA LEU A 205 -16.04 0.81 0.70
C LEU A 205 -16.13 -0.70 0.49
N SER A 206 -15.55 -1.49 1.40
CA SER A 206 -15.67 -2.95 1.42
C SER A 206 -17.13 -3.38 1.57
N LEU A 207 -17.89 -2.72 2.45
CA LEU A 207 -19.32 -3.00 2.63
C LEU A 207 -20.15 -2.62 1.39
N TYR A 208 -19.80 -1.53 0.71
CA TYR A 208 -20.52 -1.08 -0.47
C TYR A 208 -20.26 -1.97 -1.70
N ILE A 209 -19.00 -2.37 -1.94
CA ILE A 209 -18.62 -3.14 -3.13
C ILE A 209 -18.84 -4.64 -2.92
N GLU A 210 -18.39 -5.20 -1.80
CA GLU A 210 -18.39 -6.65 -1.55
C GLU A 210 -19.41 -7.08 -0.49
N GLY A 211 -20.01 -6.13 0.25
CA GLY A 211 -20.80 -6.47 1.45
C GLY A 211 -22.03 -7.32 1.17
N PHE A 212 -22.72 -7.13 0.04
CA PHE A 212 -23.89 -7.94 -0.31
C PHE A 212 -23.51 -9.41 -0.58
N GLU A 213 -22.41 -9.62 -1.30
CA GLU A 213 -21.87 -10.95 -1.57
C GLU A 213 -21.32 -11.60 -0.30
N LEU A 214 -20.68 -10.83 0.58
CA LEU A 214 -20.08 -11.33 1.82
C LEU A 214 -21.10 -11.76 2.87
N ILE A 215 -22.24 -11.06 2.98
CA ILE A 215 -23.36 -11.44 3.86
C ILE A 215 -24.07 -12.70 3.33
N THR A 216 -24.09 -12.89 2.01
CA THR A 216 -24.72 -14.04 1.35
C THR A 216 -23.78 -15.25 1.23
N ALA A 217 -22.47 -15.03 1.35
CA ALA A 217 -21.44 -16.05 1.22
C ALA A 217 -21.51 -17.08 2.37
N LYS A 218 -21.87 -18.32 2.01
CA LYS A 218 -21.89 -19.48 2.92
C LYS A 218 -20.53 -19.81 3.54
N ASN A 219 -19.42 -19.41 2.91
CA ASN A 219 -18.08 -19.92 3.23
C ASN A 219 -17.39 -19.26 4.43
N LEU A 220 -17.84 -18.08 4.88
CA LEU A 220 -17.16 -17.37 5.99
C LEU A 220 -17.91 -17.49 7.33
N PHE A 221 -19.24 -17.50 7.30
CA PHE A 221 -20.08 -17.52 8.49
C PHE A 221 -20.85 -18.83 8.70
N ARG A 222 -20.82 -19.77 7.73
CA ARG A 222 -21.66 -20.97 7.74
C ARG A 222 -20.90 -22.24 7.36
N THR A 223 -19.69 -22.38 7.89
CA THR A 223 -18.86 -23.58 7.72
C THR A 223 -19.00 -24.45 8.96
N ASP A 224 -19.69 -25.58 8.83
CA ASP A 224 -19.96 -26.53 9.93
C ASP A 224 -18.70 -27.31 10.37
N ALA A 225 -17.58 -27.16 9.65
CA ALA A 225 -16.31 -27.84 9.91
C ALA A 225 -15.24 -26.88 10.47
N PHE A 226 -14.96 -27.02 11.77
CA PHE A 226 -13.97 -26.21 12.50
C PHE A 226 -12.57 -26.27 11.88
N ASP A 227 -12.21 -27.41 11.27
CA ASP A 227 -10.90 -27.64 10.64
C ASP A 227 -10.68 -26.77 9.38
N GLN A 228 -11.72 -26.50 8.60
CA GLN A 228 -11.63 -25.66 7.41
C GLN A 228 -11.45 -24.19 7.80
N LEU A 229 -12.18 -23.74 8.82
CA LEU A 229 -12.08 -22.38 9.34
C LEU A 229 -10.68 -22.08 9.92
N ILE A 230 -10.07 -23.04 10.62
CA ILE A 230 -8.68 -22.90 11.09
C ILE A 230 -7.72 -22.80 9.91
N GLY A 231 -7.87 -23.65 8.88
CA GLY A 231 -7.04 -23.62 7.68
C GLY A 231 -7.08 -22.25 6.99
N ASP A 232 -8.27 -21.68 6.83
CA ASP A 232 -8.50 -20.38 6.20
C ASP A 232 -7.91 -19.23 7.02
N LEU A 233 -8.08 -19.27 8.35
CA LEU A 233 -7.50 -18.28 9.27
C LEU A 233 -5.96 -18.33 9.27
N VAL A 234 -5.37 -19.53 9.22
CA VAL A 234 -3.91 -19.70 9.14
C VAL A 234 -3.40 -19.16 7.80
N GLN A 235 -4.13 -19.42 6.71
CA GLN A 235 -3.77 -18.88 5.39
C GLN A 235 -3.85 -17.34 5.39
N LEU A 236 -4.95 -16.76 5.85
CA LEU A 236 -5.10 -15.31 5.99
C LEU A 236 -4.03 -14.69 6.91
N GLY A 237 -3.75 -15.32 8.06
CA GLY A 237 -2.73 -14.88 9.00
C GLY A 237 -1.32 -14.90 8.40
N THR A 238 -0.98 -15.94 7.65
CA THR A 238 0.31 -16.04 6.94
C THR A 238 0.44 -14.94 5.88
N GLY A 239 -0.63 -14.70 5.12
CA GLY A 239 -0.67 -13.61 4.14
C GLY A 239 -0.50 -12.24 4.78
N ALA A 240 -1.17 -12.00 5.92
CA ALA A 240 -1.05 -10.77 6.69
C ALA A 240 0.37 -10.57 7.25
N LEU A 241 1.03 -11.63 7.72
CA LEU A 241 2.41 -11.58 8.22
C LEU A 241 3.40 -11.20 7.11
N LEU A 242 3.27 -11.81 5.92
CA LEU A 242 4.07 -11.43 4.76
C LEU A 242 3.79 -9.98 4.34
N ALA A 243 2.53 -9.57 4.36
CA ALA A 243 2.12 -8.21 4.01
C ALA A 243 2.64 -7.17 5.01
N PHE A 244 2.78 -7.55 6.29
CA PHE A 244 3.39 -6.72 7.32
C PHE A 244 4.90 -6.54 7.08
N GLY A 245 5.62 -7.63 6.79
CA GLY A 245 7.04 -7.58 6.47
C GLY A 245 7.33 -6.74 5.21
N LEU A 246 6.49 -6.88 4.18
CA LEU A 246 6.56 -6.07 2.97
C LEU A 246 6.38 -4.58 3.28
N GLU A 247 5.32 -4.21 4.01
CA GLU A 247 5.01 -2.82 4.31
C GLU A 247 6.08 -2.14 5.19
N ILE A 248 6.64 -2.86 6.17
CA ILE A 248 7.81 -2.38 6.93
C ILE A 248 9.00 -2.13 5.99
N SER A 249 9.27 -3.05 5.07
CA SER A 249 10.37 -2.91 4.12
C SER A 249 10.17 -1.71 3.20
N GLU A 250 8.95 -1.46 2.72
CA GLU A 250 8.61 -0.28 1.93
C GLU A 250 8.86 1.02 2.71
N TYR A 251 8.38 1.11 3.95
CA TYR A 251 8.63 2.27 4.80
C TYR A 251 10.12 2.45 5.11
N LEU A 252 10.87 1.37 5.34
CA LEU A 252 12.32 1.44 5.51
C LEU A 252 13.03 1.97 4.25
N VAL A 253 12.63 1.50 3.06
CA VAL A 253 13.17 2.00 1.79
C VAL A 253 12.87 3.49 1.64
N VAL A 254 11.64 3.93 1.89
CA VAL A 254 11.26 5.35 1.80
C VAL A 254 12.02 6.19 2.82
N GLY A 255 12.14 5.73 4.07
CA GLY A 255 12.89 6.42 5.12
C GLY A 255 14.38 6.54 4.82
N ALA A 256 14.97 5.53 4.17
CA ALA A 256 16.39 5.53 3.81
C ALA A 256 16.71 6.23 2.48
N THR A 257 15.75 6.27 1.55
CA THR A 257 15.92 6.78 0.17
C THR A 257 14.86 7.82 -0.17
N SER A 258 13.82 7.45 -0.94
CA SER A 258 12.69 8.30 -1.30
C SER A 258 11.50 7.47 -1.77
N SER A 259 10.30 8.07 -1.76
CA SER A 259 9.09 7.46 -2.35
C SER A 259 9.24 7.15 -3.84
N LEU A 260 9.99 8.00 -4.55
CA LEU A 260 10.27 7.81 -5.97
C LEU A 260 11.10 6.54 -6.21
N THR A 261 12.15 6.34 -5.42
CA THR A 261 13.03 5.15 -5.52
C THR A 261 12.22 3.87 -5.31
N LEU A 262 11.33 3.86 -4.31
CA LEU A 262 10.42 2.74 -4.06
C LEU A 262 9.51 2.47 -5.28
N SER A 263 8.94 3.52 -5.87
CA SER A 263 8.00 3.38 -7.00
C SER A 263 8.69 2.82 -8.24
N VAL A 264 9.92 3.27 -8.51
CA VAL A 264 10.74 2.72 -9.60
C VAL A 264 11.09 1.25 -9.33
N ALA A 265 11.52 0.90 -8.11
CA ALA A 265 11.79 -0.49 -7.73
C ALA A 265 10.54 -1.39 -7.85
N GLY A 266 9.37 -0.86 -7.50
CA GLY A 266 8.08 -1.53 -7.66
C GLY A 266 7.75 -1.84 -9.12
N ILE A 267 8.04 -0.92 -10.05
CA ILE A 267 7.84 -1.16 -11.50
C ILE A 267 8.74 -2.30 -11.99
N PHE A 268 10.01 -2.32 -11.59
CA PHE A 268 10.93 -3.39 -11.97
C PHE A 268 10.46 -4.77 -11.52
N LYS A 269 9.87 -4.85 -10.32
CA LYS A 269 9.28 -6.09 -9.80
C LYS A 269 8.11 -6.61 -10.65
N VAL A 270 7.33 -5.73 -11.28
CA VAL A 270 6.19 -6.12 -12.12
C VAL A 270 6.64 -6.59 -13.51
N SER A 271 7.79 -6.07 -14.00
CA SER A 271 8.36 -6.46 -15.29
C SER A 271 9.19 -7.74 -15.28
N SER A 272 9.55 -8.26 -14.10
CA SER A 272 10.34 -9.49 -13.91
C SER A 272 9.47 -10.70 -13.64
#